data_AF-X1D985-F1
#
_entry.id   AF-X1D985-F1
#
_cell.length_a   1.000
_cell.length_b   1.000
_cell.length_c   1.000
_cell.angle_alpha   90.00
_cell.angle_beta   90.00
_cell.angle_gamma   90.00
#
_symmetry.space_group_name_H-M   'P 1'
#
loop_
_entity.id
_entity.type
_entity.pdbx_description
1 polymer ?
#
loop_
_entity_poly.entity_id
_entity_poly.type
_entity_poly.pdbx_seq_one_letter_code
_entity_poly.pdbx_strand_id
1 'polypeptide(L)'
;MLILFHLYITFLTKFDSNGNLLWDRLWGGTGNDIGHGIAVDSANNVYFGGFTYSYDYRGDMFLVKYDSYGNKLWDLTHGGAYYDNGYGVAVDSNDNVYHVGYTKRSSGT
;
A
#
# COMPACT_ATOMS: atom_id res chain seq x y z
N MET A 1 -17.18 -13.31 -24.54
CA MET A 1 -16.39 -14.21 -23.67
C MET A 1 -15.46 -13.32 -22.85
N LEU A 2 -15.87 -12.95 -21.63
CA LEU A 2 -15.00 -12.15 -20.75
C LEU A 2 -13.86 -13.07 -20.28
N ILE A 3 -12.62 -12.69 -20.60
CA ILE A 3 -11.45 -13.31 -20.01
C ILE A 3 -11.34 -12.73 -18.60
N LEU A 4 -11.57 -13.58 -17.59
CA LEU A 4 -11.38 -13.23 -16.18
C LEU A 4 -9.87 -13.09 -15.94
N PHE A 5 -9.33 -11.88 -16.05
CA PHE A 5 -8.00 -11.61 -15.54
C PHE A 5 -8.06 -11.72 -14.01
N HIS A 6 -7.20 -12.55 -13.42
CA HIS A 6 -7.06 -12.63 -11.98
C HIS A 6 -6.38 -11.33 -11.53
N LEU A 7 -7.19 -10.35 -11.13
CA LEU A 7 -6.72 -9.10 -10.56
C LEU A 7 -6.36 -9.35 -9.10
N TYR A 8 -5.06 -9.26 -8.79
CA TYR A 8 -4.61 -9.29 -7.40
C TYR A 8 -5.00 -7.96 -6.76
N ILE A 9 -5.72 -7.99 -5.63
CA ILE A 9 -6.04 -6.81 -4.83
C ILE A 9 -5.33 -6.91 -3.49
N THR A 10 -4.87 -5.78 -2.96
CA THR A 10 -4.25 -5.77 -1.64
C THR A 10 -5.34 -5.85 -0.57
N PHE A 11 -5.16 -6.76 0.39
CA PHE A 11 -5.99 -6.83 1.59
C PHE A 11 -5.19 -6.38 2.82
N LEU A 12 -5.89 -5.78 3.78
CA LEU A 12 -5.38 -5.42 5.09
C LEU A 12 -6.38 -5.90 6.13
N THR A 13 -5.93 -6.74 7.06
CA THR A 13 -6.78 -7.30 8.12
C THR A 13 -6.20 -6.99 9.49
N LYS A 14 -7.06 -6.63 10.44
CA LYS A 14 -6.70 -6.44 11.85
C LYS A 14 -7.46 -7.44 12.70
N PHE A 15 -6.73 -8.14 13.56
CA PHE A 15 -7.29 -9.06 14.54
C PHE A 15 -6.99 -8.57 15.96
N ASP A 16 -7.80 -9.00 16.93
CA ASP A 16 -7.45 -8.87 18.34
C ASP A 16 -6.44 -9.95 18.78
N SER A 17 -5.99 -9.89 20.03
CA SER A 17 -5.02 -10.87 20.57
C SER A 17 -5.58 -12.29 20.70
N ASN A 18 -6.89 -12.48 20.59
CA ASN A 18 -7.55 -13.78 20.59
C ASN A 18 -7.76 -14.33 19.17
N GLY A 19 -7.36 -13.57 18.14
CA GLY A 19 -7.55 -13.94 16.73
C GLY A 19 -8.92 -13.59 16.17
N ASN A 20 -9.74 -12.77 16.86
CA ASN A 20 -11.01 -12.31 16.30
C ASN A 20 -10.76 -11.18 15.29
N LEU A 21 -11.40 -11.25 14.13
CA LEU A 21 -11.33 -10.20 13.12
C LEU A 21 -11.99 -8.92 13.67
N LEU A 22 -11.22 -7.83 13.75
CA LEU A 22 -11.73 -6.51 14.11
C LEU A 22 -12.23 -5.76 12.88
N TRP A 23 -11.46 -5.80 11.79
CA TRP A 23 -11.84 -5.26 10.49
C TRP A 23 -10.93 -5.77 9.37
N ASP A 24 -11.45 -5.75 8.14
CA ASP A 24 -10.72 -6.01 6.91
C ASP A 24 -10.95 -4.90 5.88
N ARG A 25 -9.95 -4.62 5.05
CA ARG A 25 -10.02 -3.64 3.97
C ARG A 25 -9.39 -4.19 2.72
N LEU A 26 -10.01 -3.86 1.60
CA LEU A 26 -9.40 -4.00 0.28
C LEU A 26 -8.92 -2.63 -0.17
N TRP A 27 -7.75 -2.60 -0.79
CA TRP A 27 -7.20 -1.40 -1.40
C TRP A 27 -6.62 -1.75 -2.76
N GLY A 28 -6.90 -0.91 -3.75
CA GLY A 28 -6.56 -1.16 -5.13
C GLY A 28 -7.65 -0.71 -6.11
N GLY A 29 -7.50 -1.10 -7.37
CA GLY A 29 -8.39 -0.71 -8.46
C GLY A 29 -8.53 -1.80 -9.52
N THR A 30 -8.45 -1.42 -10.78
CA THR A 30 -8.66 -2.34 -11.91
C THR A 30 -7.40 -3.10 -12.33
N GLY A 31 -6.24 -2.80 -11.73
CA GLY A 31 -4.96 -3.46 -11.99
C GLY A 31 -4.58 -4.43 -10.88
N ASN A 32 -3.35 -4.96 -10.96
CA ASN A 32 -2.77 -5.75 -9.88
C ASN A 32 -2.19 -4.83 -8.81
N ASP A 33 -2.58 -5.07 -7.56
CA ASP A 33 -2.17 -4.32 -6.38
C ASP A 33 -1.58 -5.28 -5.35
N ILE A 34 -0.31 -5.10 -5.01
CA ILE A 34 0.41 -5.99 -4.08
C ILE A 34 0.99 -5.17 -2.93
N GLY A 35 0.55 -5.47 -1.70
CA GLY A 35 1.12 -4.94 -0.47
C GLY A 35 2.35 -5.74 -0.02
N HIS A 36 3.37 -5.04 0.48
CA HIS A 36 4.64 -5.62 0.90
C HIS A 36 5.00 -5.33 2.36
N GLY A 37 4.83 -4.08 2.81
CA GLY A 37 5.26 -3.63 4.13
C GLY A 37 4.14 -2.91 4.87
N ILE A 38 4.15 -3.00 6.20
CA ILE A 38 3.18 -2.38 7.09
C ILE A 38 3.87 -1.85 8.35
N ALA A 39 3.39 -0.72 8.88
CA ALA A 39 3.78 -0.18 10.18
C ALA A 39 2.57 0.47 10.88
N VAL A 40 2.69 0.71 12.18
CA VAL A 40 1.63 1.31 13.01
C VAL A 40 2.23 2.47 13.80
N ASP A 41 1.53 3.60 13.84
CA ASP A 41 1.96 4.77 14.63
C ASP A 41 1.47 4.74 16.08
N SER A 42 1.89 5.71 16.89
CA SER A 42 1.53 5.80 18.31
C SER A 42 0.01 5.96 18.55
N ALA A 43 -0.73 6.43 17.55
CA ALA A 43 -2.18 6.57 17.57
C ALA A 43 -2.94 5.33 17.03
N ASN A 44 -2.23 4.23 16.78
CA ASN A 44 -2.74 3.00 16.17
C ASN A 44 -3.29 3.17 14.75
N ASN A 45 -2.87 4.22 14.03
CA ASN A 45 -3.10 4.28 12.60
C ASN A 45 -2.14 3.31 11.90
N VAL A 46 -2.63 2.67 10.85
CA VAL A 46 -1.91 1.66 10.10
C VAL A 46 -1.46 2.25 8.77
N TYR A 47 -0.20 2.03 8.43
CA TYR A 47 0.40 2.42 7.17
C TYR A 47 0.83 1.16 6.45
N PHE A 48 0.46 0.98 5.19
CA PHE A 48 1.01 -0.09 4.37
C PHE A 48 1.33 0.41 2.98
N GLY A 49 2.32 -0.23 2.38
CA GLY A 49 2.83 0.15 1.07
C GLY A 49 3.18 -1.06 0.23
N GLY A 50 3.33 -0.80 -1.06
CA GLY A 50 3.49 -1.83 -2.08
C GLY A 50 3.60 -1.23 -3.47
N PHE A 51 3.14 -1.95 -4.48
CA PHE A 51 2.98 -1.43 -5.83
C PHE A 51 1.57 -1.66 -6.39
N THR A 52 1.16 -0.81 -7.33
CA THR A 52 -0.17 -0.83 -7.96
C THR A 52 -0.06 -0.59 -9.46
N TYR A 53 -0.73 -1.43 -10.27
CA TYR A 53 -0.97 -1.23 -11.70
C TYR A 53 -2.34 -0.58 -11.99
N SER A 54 -3.02 -0.07 -10.96
CA SER A 54 -4.42 0.39 -11.07
C SER A 54 -4.58 1.80 -11.63
N TYR A 55 -3.51 2.60 -11.63
CA TYR A 55 -3.54 4.01 -12.06
C TYR A 55 -2.61 4.32 -13.23
N ASP A 56 -1.61 3.47 -13.47
CA ASP A 56 -0.79 3.43 -14.67
C ASP A 56 -0.46 1.96 -15.03
N TYR A 57 -0.37 1.65 -16.31
CA TYR A 57 0.01 0.32 -16.81
C TYR A 57 1.45 -0.08 -16.46
N ARG A 58 2.27 0.87 -15.99
CA ARG A 58 3.68 0.65 -15.65
C ARG A 58 3.89 0.17 -14.22
N GLY A 59 2.98 0.49 -13.32
CA GLY A 59 3.04 0.12 -11.91
C GLY A 59 3.81 1.13 -11.07
N ASP A 60 3.12 1.79 -10.13
CA ASP A 60 3.72 2.77 -9.22
C ASP A 60 3.77 2.22 -7.79
N MET A 61 4.68 2.76 -6.96
CA MET A 61 4.60 2.47 -5.53
C MET A 61 3.38 3.18 -4.91
N PHE A 62 2.82 2.59 -3.88
CA PHE A 62 1.77 3.23 -3.09
C PHE A 62 2.09 3.21 -1.60
N LEU A 63 1.49 4.14 -0.87
CA LEU A 63 1.44 4.16 0.60
C LEU A 63 0.04 4.60 1.03
N VAL A 64 -0.58 3.86 1.94
CA VAL A 64 -1.94 4.15 2.43
C VAL A 64 -1.94 4.23 3.95
N LYS A 65 -2.72 5.16 4.49
CA LYS A 65 -3.00 5.28 5.91
C LYS A 65 -4.47 4.98 6.22
N TYR A 66 -4.69 4.09 7.18
CA TYR A 66 -5.99 3.85 7.81
C TYR A 66 -5.93 4.21 9.29
N ASP A 67 -7.02 4.70 9.86
CA ASP A 67 -7.13 4.87 11.31
C ASP A 67 -7.28 3.53 12.04
N SER A 68 -7.31 3.57 13.38
CA SER A 68 -7.39 2.37 14.21
C SER A 68 -8.70 1.57 14.07
N TYR A 69 -9.75 2.21 13.53
CA TYR A 69 -11.07 1.65 13.23
C TYR A 69 -11.19 1.19 11.77
N GLY A 70 -10.13 1.35 10.98
CA GLY A 70 -10.09 0.98 9.57
C GLY A 70 -10.76 2.01 8.65
N ASN A 71 -10.87 3.29 9.01
CA ASN A 71 -11.27 4.32 8.05
C ASN A 71 -10.03 4.79 7.27
N LYS A 72 -10.12 4.88 5.94
CA LYS A 72 -9.01 5.41 5.13
C LYS A 72 -8.86 6.90 5.44
N LEU A 73 -7.66 7.30 5.84
CA LEU A 73 -7.32 8.70 6.09
C LEU A 73 -6.74 9.35 4.84
N TRP A 74 -5.81 8.66 4.17
CA TRP A 74 -5.25 9.08 2.89
C TRP A 74 -4.56 7.91 2.19
N ASP A 75 -4.38 8.04 0.88
CA ASP A 75 -3.51 7.22 0.05
C ASP A 75 -2.67 8.11 -0.88
N LEU A 76 -1.50 7.62 -1.21
CA LEU A 76 -0.56 8.23 -2.13
C LEU A 76 -0.07 7.15 -3.09
N THR A 77 -0.01 7.49 -4.38
CA THR A 77 0.84 6.80 -5.35
C THR A 77 2.03 7.70 -5.67
N HIS A 78 3.20 7.10 -5.80
CA HIS A 78 4.42 7.82 -6.13
C HIS A 78 5.21 7.00 -7.15
N GLY A 79 5.60 7.64 -8.24
CA GLY A 79 6.29 6.97 -9.31
C GLY A 79 6.62 7.89 -10.48
N GLY A 80 7.39 7.37 -11.41
CA GLY A 80 7.82 8.05 -12.63
C GLY A 80 7.33 7.35 -13.88
N ALA A 81 8.04 7.56 -14.99
CA ALA A 81 7.69 6.93 -16.26
C ALA A 81 7.99 5.42 -16.32
N TYR A 82 8.31 4.75 -15.22
CA TYR A 82 8.74 3.35 -15.20
C TYR A 82 8.24 2.65 -13.94
N TYR A 83 8.38 1.32 -13.91
CA TYR A 83 7.96 0.51 -12.77
C TYR A 83 8.66 0.90 -11.47
N ASP A 84 7.86 1.15 -10.45
CA ASP A 84 8.29 1.56 -9.11
C ASP A 84 7.68 0.64 -8.04
N ASN A 85 8.49 0.26 -7.05
CA ASN A 85 8.07 -0.67 -5.99
C ASN A 85 8.30 -0.09 -4.62
N GLY A 86 7.30 -0.21 -3.75
CA GLY A 86 7.44 -0.08 -2.31
C GLY A 86 7.61 -1.44 -1.64
N TYR A 87 8.52 -1.57 -0.67
CA TYR A 87 8.78 -2.84 0.04
C TYR A 87 8.59 -2.75 1.55
N GLY A 88 9.13 -1.72 2.18
CA GLY A 88 9.18 -1.63 3.64
C GLY A 88 8.61 -0.31 4.11
N VAL A 89 7.83 -0.36 5.19
CA VAL A 89 7.30 0.81 5.88
C VAL A 89 7.83 0.80 7.31
N ALA A 90 8.29 1.94 7.81
CA ALA A 90 8.65 2.15 9.20
C ALA A 90 8.06 3.47 9.70
N VAL A 91 7.82 3.54 11.01
CA VAL A 91 7.35 4.75 11.68
C VAL A 91 8.30 5.06 12.83
N ASP A 92 8.77 6.31 12.96
CA ASP A 92 9.60 6.74 14.08
C ASP A 92 8.78 7.19 15.30
N SER A 93 9.45 7.54 16.40
CA SER A 93 8.79 7.96 17.64
C SER A 93 8.02 9.28 17.55
N ASN A 94 8.19 10.03 16.47
CA ASN A 94 7.47 11.27 16.19
C ASN A 94 6.34 11.04 15.17
N ASP A 95 6.00 9.78 14.88
CA ASP A 95 5.01 9.35 13.90
C ASP A 95 5.33 9.78 12.45
N ASN A 96 6.62 10.04 12.12
CA ASN A 96 7.02 10.19 10.72
C ASN A 96 7.10 8.82 10.05
N VAL A 97 6.65 8.77 8.79
CA VAL A 97 6.57 7.53 8.00
C VAL A 97 7.70 7.47 6.99
N TYR A 98 8.41 6.35 6.98
CA TYR A 98 9.47 6.03 6.04
C TYR A 98 8.99 4.89 5.15
N HIS A 99 9.09 5.05 3.84
CA HIS A 99 8.76 4.02 2.87
C HIS A 99 9.97 3.81 1.95
N VAL A 100 10.42 2.57 1.82
CA VAL A 100 11.59 2.22 1.01
C VAL A 100 11.19 1.35 -0.16
N GLY A 101 11.91 1.51 -1.26
CA GLY A 101 11.56 0.93 -2.55
C GLY A 101 12.67 1.12 -3.57
N TYR A 102 12.36 0.81 -4.83
CA TYR A 102 13.17 1.26 -5.96
C TYR A 102 12.30 1.96 -6.99
N THR A 103 12.93 2.87 -7.71
CA THR A 103 12.40 3.47 -8.92
C THR A 103 13.40 3.32 -10.05
N LYS A 104 12.91 3.08 -11.26
CA LYS A 104 13.78 3.16 -12.44
C LYS A 104 13.86 4.62 -12.87
N ARG A 105 15.06 5.21 -12.68
CA ARG A 105 15.37 6.53 -13.22
C ARG A 105 15.24 6.52 -14.74
N SER A 106 14.56 7.53 -15.31
CA SER A 106 14.82 7.91 -16.68
C SER A 106 16.26 8.38 -16.80
N SER A 107 17.00 7.86 -17.77
CA SER A 107 18.32 8.39 -18.12
C SER A 107 18.14 9.83 -18.61
N GLY A 108 18.28 10.80 -17.70
CA GLY A 108 18.31 12.23 -18.02
C GLY A 108 17.34 13.10 -17.24
N THR A 109 17.55 13.25 -15.92
CA THR A 109 17.44 14.50 -15.14
C THR A 109 18.20 14.32 -13.84
#